data_AF-A0A9P5TRB3-F1
#
_entry.id   AF-A0A9P5TRB3-F1
#
_cell.length_a   1.000
_cell.length_b   1.000
_cell.length_c   1.000
_cell.angle_alpha   90.00
_cell.angle_beta   90.00
_cell.angle_gamma   90.00
#
_symmetry.space_group_name_H-M   'P 1'
#
loop_
_entity.id
_entity.type
_entity.pdbx_description
1 polymer ?
#
loop_
_entity_poly.entity_id
_entity_poly.type
_entity_poly.pdbx_seq_one_letter_code
_entity_poly.pdbx_strand_id
1 'polypeptide(L)'
;MKQDAGKDRKGKAREFEYAGTVQVKLDKAVEGNEGLRRFMDSYNQNAHLLTPSFALSGILPDPPSFDNMTPEEVNALLGEMEPDIRAADRDLIEIDTLEKKGVLGAGHLPDYEKFEPRLNALVEAYDENSKLAASLEVRIAALVERHATYVDNLSELFVAWDDTLTEAEDRTARMERDKVERLRMGLE
;
A
#
# COMPACT_ATOMS: atom_id res chain seq x y z
N MET A 1 74.46 -8.32 1.52
CA MET A 1 73.40 -7.89 2.46
C MET A 1 73.54 -6.39 2.75
N LYS A 2 73.03 -5.49 1.90
CA LYS A 2 72.93 -4.04 2.18
C LYS A 2 71.80 -3.40 1.34
N GLN A 3 70.61 -4.01 1.30
CA GLN A 3 69.43 -3.41 0.67
C GLN A 3 68.18 -3.93 1.39
N ASP A 4 67.93 -3.49 2.63
CA ASP A 4 66.60 -3.68 3.26
C ASP A 4 66.31 -2.66 4.36
N ALA A 5 67.35 -2.13 5.02
CA ALA A 5 67.20 -1.05 6.02
C ALA A 5 66.71 0.32 5.46
N GLY A 6 66.57 0.46 4.14
CA GLY A 6 66.15 1.71 3.49
C GLY A 6 64.64 1.86 3.33
N LYS A 7 63.87 0.76 3.37
CA LYS A 7 62.42 0.78 3.09
C LYS A 7 61.60 1.05 4.36
N ASP A 8 61.98 0.45 5.49
CA ASP A 8 61.33 0.68 6.80
C ASP A 8 61.53 2.10 7.34
N ARG A 9 62.66 2.73 7.06
CA ARG A 9 62.91 4.12 7.46
C ARG A 9 62.01 5.10 6.70
N LYS A 10 61.67 4.81 5.43
CA LYS A 10 60.74 5.62 4.63
C LYS A 10 59.28 5.44 5.05
N GLY A 11 58.87 4.24 5.48
CA GLY A 11 57.54 3.98 6.02
C GLY A 11 57.30 4.70 7.35
N LYS A 12 58.22 4.54 8.31
CA LYS A 12 58.17 5.25 9.60
C LYS A 12 58.25 6.76 9.43
N ALA A 13 59.13 7.27 8.57
CA ALA A 13 59.21 8.70 8.30
C ALA A 13 57.89 9.27 7.77
N ARG A 14 57.18 8.53 6.91
CA ARG A 14 55.86 8.92 6.39
C ARG A 14 54.78 8.87 7.47
N GLU A 15 54.78 7.90 8.37
CA GLU A 15 53.84 7.86 9.51
C GLU A 15 54.07 9.01 10.50
N PHE A 16 55.32 9.34 10.81
CA PHE A 16 55.65 10.49 11.66
C PHE A 16 55.27 11.83 10.99
N GLU A 17 55.47 11.94 9.68
CA GLU A 17 55.08 13.12 8.90
C GLU A 17 53.54 13.25 8.79
N TYR A 18 52.83 12.11 8.66
CA TYR A 18 51.37 12.08 8.66
C TYR A 18 50.79 12.38 10.05
N ALA A 19 51.35 11.80 11.11
CA ALA A 19 50.94 12.09 12.48
C ALA A 19 51.17 13.56 12.85
N GLY A 20 52.32 14.13 12.45
CA GLY A 20 52.61 15.55 12.65
C GLY A 20 51.65 16.46 11.88
N THR A 21 51.34 16.14 10.62
CA THR A 21 50.37 16.93 9.84
C THR A 21 48.93 16.80 10.35
N VAL A 22 48.56 15.66 10.93
CA VAL A 22 47.26 15.47 11.58
C VAL A 22 47.18 16.25 12.88
N GLN A 23 48.21 16.21 13.72
CA GLN A 23 48.28 17.00 14.96
C GLN A 23 48.19 18.50 14.67
N VAL A 24 48.95 19.02 13.71
CA VAL A 24 48.91 20.45 13.35
C VAL A 24 47.52 20.87 12.83
N LYS A 25 46.83 20.00 12.08
CA LYS A 25 45.46 20.27 11.63
C LYS A 25 44.45 20.22 12.78
N LEU A 26 44.65 19.31 13.73
CA LEU A 26 43.82 19.18 14.92
C LEU A 26 44.00 20.38 15.85
N ASP A 27 45.23 20.77 16.14
CA ASP A 27 45.55 21.94 16.96
C ASP A 27 44.94 23.22 16.37
N LYS A 28 45.04 23.40 15.05
CA LYS A 28 44.40 24.52 14.34
C LYS A 28 42.86 24.51 14.43
N ALA A 29 42.24 23.33 14.47
CA ALA A 29 40.79 23.20 14.63
C ALA A 29 40.35 23.41 16.09
N VAL A 30 41.21 23.07 17.05
CA VAL A 30 40.97 23.21 18.50
C VAL A 30 41.16 24.65 18.97
N GLU A 31 42.10 25.40 18.39
CA GLU A 31 42.33 26.84 18.70
C GLU A 31 41.08 27.71 18.50
N GLY A 32 40.20 27.35 17.55
CA GLY A 32 38.98 28.09 17.25
C GLY A 32 37.78 27.78 18.16
N ASN A 33 37.86 26.78 19.04
CA ASN A 33 36.73 26.33 19.85
C ASN A 33 37.17 25.94 21.27
N GLU A 34 36.88 26.82 22.24
CA GLU A 34 37.21 26.58 23.65
C GLU A 34 36.62 25.27 24.21
N GLY A 35 35.46 24.85 23.71
CA GLY A 35 34.81 23.59 24.12
C GLY A 35 35.60 22.37 23.69
N LEU A 36 36.14 22.38 22.47
CA LEU A 36 36.99 21.29 21.97
C LEU A 36 38.33 21.25 22.70
N ARG A 37 38.91 22.41 23.07
CA ARG A 37 40.14 22.46 23.87
C ARG A 37 39.94 21.81 25.24
N ARG A 38 38.89 22.19 25.96
CA ARG A 38 38.55 21.58 27.27
C ARG A 38 38.24 20.09 27.15
N PHE A 39 37.61 19.68 26.05
CA PHE A 39 37.34 18.27 25.79
C PHE A 39 38.63 17.48 25.52
N MET A 40 39.57 18.00 24.73
CA MET A 40 40.87 17.37 24.48
C MET A 40 41.72 17.28 25.75
N ASP A 41 41.73 18.33 26.58
CA ASP A 41 42.45 18.35 27.86
C ASP A 41 41.92 17.27 28.83
N SER A 42 40.59 17.06 28.83
CA SER A 42 39.92 16.05 29.64
C SER A 42 39.68 14.73 28.90
N TYR A 43 40.21 14.57 27.69
CA TYR A 43 39.90 13.41 26.82
C TYR A 43 40.40 12.12 27.46
N ASN A 44 41.64 12.12 27.93
CA ASN A 44 42.23 10.94 28.58
C ASN A 44 41.51 10.57 29.89
N GLN A 45 40.93 11.56 30.58
CA GLN A 45 40.17 11.32 31.81
C GLN A 45 38.81 10.68 31.51
N ASN A 46 38.14 11.12 30.44
CA ASN A 46 36.83 10.61 30.02
C ASN A 46 36.90 9.53 28.93
N ALA A 47 38.10 9.05 28.58
CA ALA A 47 38.30 8.07 27.51
C ALA A 47 37.47 6.79 27.75
N HIS A 48 37.31 6.40 29.02
CA HIS A 48 36.49 5.26 29.42
C HIS A 48 34.99 5.44 29.13
N LEU A 49 34.47 6.68 29.08
CA LEU A 49 33.07 6.98 28.75
C LEU A 49 32.84 7.12 27.24
N LEU A 50 33.90 7.43 26.49
CA LEU A 50 33.86 7.65 25.04
C LEU A 50 34.17 6.37 24.26
N THR A 51 34.69 5.35 24.95
CA THR A 51 34.94 4.04 24.35
C THR A 51 33.64 3.24 24.39
N PRO A 52 33.06 2.87 23.22
CA PRO A 52 31.80 2.11 23.19
C PRO A 52 31.94 0.80 23.95
N SER A 53 30.87 0.37 24.64
CA SER A 53 30.87 -0.78 25.56
C SER A 53 31.42 -2.07 24.94
N PHE A 54 31.31 -2.24 23.62
CA PHE A 54 31.91 -3.36 22.89
C PHE A 54 33.45 -3.39 22.96
N ALA A 55 34.13 -2.25 22.93
CA ALA A 55 35.59 -2.17 23.04
C ALA A 55 36.10 -2.29 24.50
N LEU A 56 35.19 -2.21 25.49
CA LEU A 56 35.47 -2.46 26.91
C LEU A 56 35.24 -3.93 27.32
N SER A 57 34.77 -4.78 26.41
CA SER A 57 34.46 -6.22 26.57
C SER A 57 35.70 -7.12 26.82
N GLY A 58 36.63 -6.66 27.65
CA GLY A 58 37.85 -7.36 28.02
C GLY A 58 38.77 -6.56 28.96
N ILE A 59 38.37 -5.34 29.37
CA ILE A 59 39.12 -4.48 30.31
C ILE A 59 38.33 -4.29 31.63
N LEU A 60 36.99 -4.26 31.57
CA LEU A 60 36.18 -4.48 32.76
C LEU A 60 36.09 -5.98 33.06
N PRO A 61 35.91 -6.38 34.33
CA PRO A 61 35.56 -7.76 34.65
C PRO A 61 34.37 -8.16 33.76
N ASP A 62 34.51 -9.30 33.10
CA ASP A 62 33.45 -9.88 32.27
C ASP A 62 32.11 -9.77 33.00
N PRO A 63 30.98 -9.59 32.27
CA PRO A 63 29.67 -9.82 32.88
C PRO A 63 29.78 -11.15 33.64
N PRO A 64 29.42 -11.20 34.93
CA PRO A 64 29.82 -12.28 35.83
C PRO A 64 29.59 -13.61 35.11
N SER A 65 30.69 -14.25 34.73
CA SER A 65 30.62 -15.59 34.16
C SER A 65 29.85 -16.43 35.17
N PHE A 66 28.88 -17.22 34.71
CA PHE A 66 28.09 -18.11 35.56
C PHE A 66 28.98 -18.98 36.48
N ASP A 67 30.25 -19.20 36.11
CA ASP A 67 31.25 -19.92 36.89
C ASP A 67 31.72 -19.20 38.18
N ASN A 68 31.56 -17.87 38.26
CA ASN A 68 32.01 -17.06 39.40
C ASN A 68 30.86 -16.57 40.31
N MET A 69 29.61 -16.91 39.98
CA MET A 69 28.45 -16.52 40.80
C MET A 69 28.29 -17.43 42.01
N THR A 70 27.96 -16.85 43.15
CA THR A 70 27.52 -17.63 44.31
C THR A 70 26.17 -18.29 44.00
N PRO A 71 25.86 -19.46 44.61
CA PRO A 71 24.58 -20.12 44.38
C PRO A 71 23.36 -19.26 44.75
N GLU A 72 23.53 -18.27 45.61
CA GLU A 72 22.49 -17.30 45.97
C GLU A 72 22.26 -16.27 44.85
N GLU A 73 23.33 -15.78 44.21
CA GLU A 73 23.24 -14.87 43.06
C GLU A 73 22.67 -15.55 41.82
N VAL A 74 23.01 -16.82 41.59
CA VAL A 74 22.41 -17.63 40.51
C VAL A 74 20.91 -17.81 40.75
N ASN A 75 20.48 -18.08 41.99
CA ASN A 75 19.07 -18.21 42.31
C ASN A 75 18.31 -16.88 42.18
N ALA A 76 18.93 -15.76 42.54
CA ALA A 76 18.35 -14.43 42.34
C ALA A 76 18.19 -14.11 40.84
N LEU A 77 19.22 -14.41 40.04
CA LEU A 77 19.20 -14.24 38.58
C LEU A 77 18.16 -15.15 37.93
N LEU A 78 18.05 -16.41 38.34
CA LEU A 78 17.01 -17.32 37.86
C LEU A 78 15.61 -16.84 38.24
N GLY A 79 15.43 -16.23 39.41
CA GLY A 79 14.17 -15.61 39.80
C GLY A 79 13.82 -14.38 38.95
N GLU A 80 14.81 -13.56 38.58
CA GLU A 80 14.65 -12.42 37.68
C GLU A 80 14.35 -12.86 36.24
N MET A 81 14.98 -13.94 35.76
CA MET A 81 14.80 -14.49 34.42
C MET A 81 13.59 -15.42 34.29
N GLU A 82 13.01 -15.91 35.39
CA GLU A 82 11.84 -16.79 35.38
C GLU A 82 10.67 -16.26 34.52
N PRO A 83 10.24 -14.99 34.62
CA PRO A 83 9.16 -14.46 33.78
C PRO A 83 9.52 -14.48 32.28
N ASP A 84 10.78 -14.20 31.94
CA ASP A 84 11.26 -14.20 30.56
C ASP A 84 11.35 -15.61 30.00
N ILE A 85 11.82 -16.57 30.79
CA ILE A 85 11.84 -18.00 30.42
C ILE A 85 10.42 -18.52 30.20
N ARG A 86 9.46 -18.13 31.05
CA ARG A 86 8.04 -18.49 30.87
C ARG A 86 7.38 -17.79 29.69
N ALA A 87 7.81 -16.58 29.34
CA ALA A 87 7.35 -15.91 28.14
C ALA A 87 7.89 -16.63 26.89
N ALA A 88 9.18 -16.90 26.85
CA ALA A 88 9.82 -17.63 25.77
C ALA A 88 9.23 -19.04 25.57
N ASP A 89 8.92 -19.77 26.66
CA ASP A 89 8.27 -21.08 26.57
C ASP A 89 6.87 -20.99 25.94
N ARG A 90 6.07 -19.98 26.32
CA ARG A 90 4.76 -19.71 25.70
C ARG A 90 4.89 -19.38 24.22
N ASP A 91 5.86 -18.54 23.86
CA ASP A 91 6.10 -18.15 22.46
C ASP A 91 6.57 -19.36 21.64
N LEU A 92 7.41 -20.23 22.20
CA LEU A 92 7.85 -21.46 21.54
C LEU A 92 6.68 -22.45 21.34
N ILE A 93 5.78 -22.56 22.30
CA ILE A 93 4.54 -23.34 22.15
C ILE A 93 3.67 -22.72 21.05
N GLU A 94 3.54 -21.40 20.99
CA GLU A 94 2.78 -20.73 19.94
C GLU A 94 3.39 -21.00 18.56
N ILE A 95 4.71 -20.87 18.42
CA ILE A 95 5.44 -21.19 17.19
C ILE A 95 5.23 -22.65 16.78
N ASP A 96 5.34 -23.61 17.69
CA ASP A 96 5.09 -25.03 17.42
C ASP A 96 3.62 -25.29 17.00
N THR A 97 2.66 -24.56 17.59
CA THR A 97 1.26 -24.67 17.13
C THR A 97 1.05 -24.07 15.74
N LEU A 98 1.75 -22.99 15.39
CA LEU A 98 1.70 -22.37 14.06
C LEU A 98 2.42 -23.22 13.00
N GLU A 99 3.49 -23.91 13.40
CA GLU A 99 4.18 -24.92 12.59
C GLU A 99 3.26 -26.08 12.25
N LYS A 100 2.61 -26.67 13.28
CA LYS A 100 1.65 -27.77 13.12
C LYS A 100 0.44 -27.37 12.26
N LYS A 101 0.05 -26.10 12.28
CA LYS A 101 -1.02 -25.55 11.42
C LYS A 101 -0.55 -25.25 9.99
N GLY A 102 0.75 -25.43 9.68
CA GLY A 102 1.30 -25.17 8.35
C GLY A 102 1.35 -23.69 7.99
N VAL A 103 1.40 -22.80 9.00
CA VAL A 103 1.42 -21.34 8.84
C VAL A 103 2.86 -20.80 8.81
N LEU A 104 3.87 -21.64 9.06
CA LEU A 104 5.27 -21.28 8.89
C LEU A 104 5.67 -21.32 7.42
N GLY A 105 6.33 -20.26 6.95
CA GLY A 105 6.39 -19.91 5.52
C GLY A 105 5.12 -19.17 5.11
N ALA A 106 5.00 -18.69 3.87
CA ALA A 106 3.82 -17.92 3.43
C ALA A 106 2.50 -18.74 3.38
N GLY A 107 2.42 -19.86 4.10
CA GLY A 107 1.32 -20.82 4.08
C GLY A 107 1.11 -21.35 2.66
N HIS A 108 -0.11 -21.19 2.18
CA HIS A 108 -0.50 -21.55 0.81
C HIS A 108 -0.26 -20.45 -0.23
N LEU A 109 0.42 -19.33 0.09
CA LEU A 109 0.70 -18.26 -0.91
C LEU A 109 1.27 -18.78 -2.24
N PRO A 110 2.25 -19.71 -2.25
CA PRO A 110 2.80 -20.24 -3.49
C PRO A 110 1.79 -21.03 -4.32
N ASP A 111 0.73 -21.55 -3.69
CA ASP A 111 -0.34 -22.24 -4.40
C ASP A 111 -1.24 -21.28 -5.18
N TYR A 112 -1.29 -20.00 -4.79
CA TYR A 112 -2.11 -18.99 -5.47
C TYR A 112 -1.47 -18.40 -6.74
N GLU A 113 -0.14 -18.49 -6.89
CA GLU A 113 0.56 -18.08 -8.13
C GLU A 113 0.04 -18.88 -9.35
N LYS A 114 -0.40 -20.12 -9.13
CA LYS A 114 -1.00 -20.98 -10.16
C LYS A 114 -2.34 -20.42 -10.70
N PHE A 115 -3.02 -19.56 -9.94
CA PHE A 115 -4.31 -18.97 -10.32
C PHE A 115 -4.19 -17.60 -10.99
N GLU A 116 -3.01 -16.97 -10.92
CA GLU A 116 -2.73 -15.68 -11.56
C GLU A 116 -3.13 -15.63 -13.05
N PRO A 117 -2.74 -16.59 -13.91
CA PRO A 117 -3.12 -16.53 -15.33
C PRO A 117 -4.64 -16.63 -15.54
N ARG A 118 -5.34 -17.39 -14.69
CA ARG A 118 -6.79 -17.54 -14.76
C ARG A 118 -7.51 -16.28 -14.26
N LEU A 119 -6.95 -15.61 -13.25
CA LEU A 119 -7.46 -14.33 -12.77
C LEU A 119 -7.30 -13.24 -13.83
N ASN A 120 -6.13 -13.15 -14.47
CA ASN A 120 -5.88 -12.17 -15.52
C ASN A 120 -6.83 -12.37 -16.71
N ALA A 121 -7.01 -13.62 -17.16
CA ALA A 121 -7.97 -13.94 -18.21
C ALA A 121 -9.42 -13.58 -17.82
N LEU A 122 -9.79 -13.76 -16.54
CA LEU A 122 -11.12 -13.39 -16.06
C LEU A 122 -11.31 -11.87 -16.02
N VAL A 123 -10.30 -11.13 -15.59
CA VAL A 123 -10.33 -9.66 -15.54
C VAL A 123 -10.44 -9.08 -16.95
N GLU A 124 -9.66 -9.58 -17.90
CA GLU A 124 -9.75 -9.15 -19.31
C GLU A 124 -11.14 -9.42 -19.90
N ALA A 125 -11.67 -10.64 -19.71
CA ALA A 125 -13.00 -10.99 -20.18
C ALA A 125 -14.10 -10.14 -19.52
N TYR A 126 -13.94 -9.79 -18.24
CA TYR A 126 -14.86 -8.90 -17.55
C TYR A 126 -14.84 -7.49 -18.13
N ASP A 127 -13.66 -6.93 -18.40
CA ASP A 127 -13.52 -5.60 -18.98
C ASP A 127 -14.11 -5.51 -20.39
N GLU A 128 -13.92 -6.55 -21.21
CA GLU A 128 -14.55 -6.65 -22.52
C GLU A 128 -16.08 -6.71 -22.42
N ASN A 129 -16.59 -7.55 -21.53
CA ASN A 129 -18.03 -7.68 -21.30
C ASN A 129 -18.65 -6.39 -20.76
N SER A 130 -17.96 -5.68 -19.86
CA SER A 130 -18.40 -4.40 -19.31
C SER A 130 -18.55 -3.34 -20.41
N LYS A 131 -17.57 -3.24 -21.32
CA LYS A 131 -17.64 -2.33 -22.48
C LYS A 131 -18.78 -2.70 -23.42
N LEU A 132 -18.97 -3.99 -23.68
CA LEU A 132 -20.04 -4.47 -24.55
C LEU A 132 -21.41 -4.18 -23.95
N ALA A 133 -21.59 -4.43 -22.64
CA ALA A 133 -22.81 -4.11 -21.91
C ALA A 133 -23.15 -2.61 -21.99
N ALA A 134 -22.18 -1.73 -21.71
CA ALA A 134 -22.39 -0.29 -21.83
C ALA A 134 -22.80 0.13 -23.25
N SER A 135 -22.19 -0.45 -24.28
CA SER A 135 -22.55 -0.16 -25.67
C SER A 135 -23.98 -0.62 -26.02
N LEU A 136 -24.40 -1.77 -25.48
CA LEU A 136 -25.74 -2.30 -25.68
C LEU A 136 -26.79 -1.48 -24.94
N GLU A 137 -26.50 -1.02 -23.72
CA GLU A 137 -27.39 -0.15 -22.94
C GLU A 137 -27.70 1.13 -23.71
N VAL A 138 -26.68 1.79 -24.26
CA VAL A 138 -26.87 2.99 -25.11
C VAL A 138 -27.75 2.67 -26.31
N ARG A 139 -27.50 1.53 -26.97
CA ARG A 139 -28.27 1.15 -28.17
C ARG A 139 -29.72 0.80 -27.85
N ILE A 140 -29.97 0.16 -26.72
CA ILE A 140 -31.32 -0.16 -26.24
C ILE A 140 -32.05 1.12 -25.85
N ALA A 141 -31.40 2.03 -25.12
CA ALA A 141 -31.99 3.32 -24.75
C ALA A 141 -32.43 4.10 -26.00
N ALA A 142 -31.56 4.21 -27.01
CA ALA A 142 -31.88 4.87 -28.28
C ALA A 142 -33.02 4.19 -29.04
N LEU A 143 -33.10 2.85 -28.99
CA LEU A 143 -34.20 2.10 -29.62
C LEU A 143 -35.53 2.35 -28.92
N VAL A 144 -35.53 2.35 -27.59
CA VAL A 144 -36.71 2.64 -26.77
C VAL A 144 -37.20 4.06 -26.99
N GLU A 145 -36.28 5.04 -27.03
CA GLU A 145 -36.61 6.43 -27.32
C GLU A 145 -37.26 6.59 -28.70
N ARG A 146 -36.67 6.00 -29.75
CA ARG A 146 -37.24 6.03 -31.10
C ARG A 146 -38.62 5.38 -31.15
N HIS A 147 -38.81 4.27 -30.44
CA HIS A 147 -40.10 3.60 -30.36
C HIS A 147 -41.14 4.45 -29.63
N ALA A 148 -40.77 5.11 -28.53
CA ALA A 148 -41.66 6.03 -27.82
C ALA A 148 -42.13 7.16 -28.75
N THR A 149 -41.19 7.83 -29.44
CA THR A 149 -41.54 8.89 -30.41
C THR A 149 -42.42 8.37 -31.54
N TYR A 150 -42.18 7.15 -32.04
CA TYR A 150 -43.03 6.56 -33.06
C TYR A 150 -44.46 6.31 -32.57
N VAL A 151 -44.62 5.80 -31.34
CA VAL A 151 -45.92 5.58 -30.71
C VAL A 151 -46.64 6.92 -30.45
N ASP A 152 -45.92 7.95 -30.00
CA ASP A 152 -46.50 9.28 -29.80
C ASP A 152 -47.04 9.85 -31.12
N ASN A 153 -46.22 9.82 -32.19
CA ASN A 153 -46.64 10.27 -33.53
C ASN A 153 -47.84 9.48 -34.08
N LEU A 154 -47.85 8.15 -33.88
CA LEU A 154 -49.01 7.33 -34.27
C LEU A 154 -50.25 7.72 -33.47
N SER A 155 -50.11 7.98 -32.18
CA SER A 155 -51.22 8.37 -31.31
C SER A 155 -51.78 9.72 -31.73
N GLU A 156 -50.93 10.70 -32.05
CA GLU A 156 -51.36 11.99 -32.62
C GLU A 156 -52.11 11.81 -33.95
N LEU A 157 -51.62 10.94 -34.83
CA LEU A 157 -52.31 10.65 -36.10
C LEU A 157 -53.69 10.03 -35.87
N PHE A 158 -53.82 9.10 -34.92
CA PHE A 158 -55.09 8.48 -34.58
C PHE A 158 -56.08 9.50 -34.02
N VAL A 159 -55.64 10.43 -33.16
CA VAL A 159 -56.49 11.53 -32.68
C VAL A 159 -56.94 12.42 -33.83
N ALA A 160 -56.02 12.83 -34.71
CA ALA A 160 -56.37 13.66 -35.87
C ALA A 160 -57.36 12.94 -36.80
N TRP A 161 -57.21 11.63 -36.99
CA TRP A 161 -58.15 10.84 -37.77
C TRP A 161 -59.53 10.77 -37.11
N ASP A 162 -59.58 10.54 -35.80
CA ASP A 162 -60.84 10.51 -35.04
C ASP A 162 -61.59 11.85 -35.12
N ASP A 163 -60.88 12.98 -35.01
CA ASP A 163 -61.45 14.32 -35.18
C ASP A 163 -62.02 14.52 -36.60
N THR A 164 -61.27 14.13 -37.64
CA THR A 164 -61.76 14.27 -39.02
C THR A 164 -62.95 13.37 -39.33
N LEU A 165 -62.99 12.18 -38.73
CA LEU A 165 -64.07 11.23 -38.90
C LEU A 165 -65.32 11.73 -38.18
N THR A 166 -65.18 12.24 -36.96
CA THR A 166 -66.25 12.90 -36.20
C THR A 166 -66.80 14.11 -36.97
N GLU A 167 -65.96 14.94 -37.56
CA GLU A 167 -66.42 16.08 -38.35
C GLU A 167 -67.18 15.63 -39.62
N ALA A 168 -66.69 14.58 -40.30
CA ALA A 168 -67.37 14.01 -41.45
C ALA A 168 -68.74 13.44 -41.07
N GLU A 169 -68.82 12.70 -39.96
CA GLU A 169 -70.07 12.18 -39.39
C GLU A 169 -71.04 13.33 -39.07
N ASP A 170 -70.60 14.36 -38.37
CA ASP A 170 -71.43 15.53 -38.04
C ASP A 170 -71.98 16.24 -39.29
N ARG A 171 -71.14 16.41 -40.33
CA ARG A 171 -71.57 17.00 -41.60
C ARG A 171 -72.61 16.12 -42.29
N THR A 172 -72.41 14.81 -42.33
CA THR A 172 -73.40 13.89 -42.91
C THR A 172 -74.71 13.90 -42.13
N ALA A 173 -74.67 13.88 -40.79
CA ALA A 173 -75.86 13.95 -39.94
C ALA A 173 -76.65 15.26 -40.17
N ARG A 174 -75.97 16.39 -40.38
CA ARG A 174 -76.62 17.65 -40.74
C ARG A 174 -77.29 17.57 -42.11
N MET A 175 -76.59 17.07 -43.13
CA MET A 175 -77.16 16.91 -44.47
C MET A 175 -78.35 15.95 -44.49
N GLU A 176 -78.32 14.88 -43.69
CA GLU A 176 -79.44 13.96 -43.54
C GLU A 176 -80.66 14.63 -42.90
N ARG A 177 -80.46 15.42 -41.83
CA ARG A 177 -81.55 16.20 -41.21
C ARG A 177 -82.15 17.19 -42.20
N ASP A 178 -81.31 17.96 -42.90
CA ASP A 178 -81.77 18.92 -43.91
C ASP A 178 -82.57 18.23 -45.03
N LYS A 179 -82.11 17.06 -45.47
CA LYS A 179 -82.84 16.25 -46.47
C LYS A 179 -84.19 15.78 -45.95
N VAL A 180 -84.25 15.26 -44.72
CA VAL A 180 -85.51 14.84 -44.09
C VAL A 180 -86.47 16.02 -43.93
N GLU A 181 -85.97 17.20 -43.57
CA GLU A 181 -86.78 18.41 -43.46
C GLU A 181 -87.29 18.89 -44.82
N ARG A 182 -86.47 18.86 -45.87
CA ARG A 182 -86.92 19.16 -47.25
C ARG A 182 -88.00 18.20 -47.75
N LEU A 183 -87.84 16.91 -47.48
CA LEU A 183 -88.86 15.89 -47.78
C LEU A 183 -90.15 16.16 -46.99
N ARG A 184 -90.04 16.54 -45.71
CA ARG A 184 -91.20 16.91 -44.88
C ARG A 184 -91.93 18.16 -45.39
N MET A 185 -91.19 19.11 -45.97
CA MET A 185 -91.73 20.32 -46.59
C MET A 185 -92.23 20.12 -48.02
N GLY A 186 -92.07 18.92 -48.61
CA GLY A 186 -92.53 18.59 -49.96
C GLY A 186 -91.78 19.34 -51.07
N LEU A 187 -90.52 19.75 -50.82
CA LEU A 187 -89.67 20.45 -51.79
C LEU A 187 -88.86 19.52 -52.71
N GLU A 188 -89.01 18.20 -52.55
CA GLU A 188 -88.63 17.14 -53.49
C GLU A 188 -89.72 16.06 -53.50
#